data_AF-A0A5N5PFN8-F1
#
_entry.id   AF-A0A5N5PFN8-F1
#
_cell.length_a   1.000
_cell.length_b   1.000
_cell.length_c   1.000
_cell.angle_alpha   90.00
_cell.angle_beta   90.00
_cell.angle_gamma   90.00
#
_symmetry.space_group_name_H-M   'P 1'
#
loop_
_entity.id
_entity.type
_entity.pdbx_description
1 polymer ?
#
loop_
_entity_poly.entity_id
_entity_poly.type
_entity_poly.pdbx_seq_one_letter_code
_entity_poly.pdbx_strand_id
1 'polypeptide(L)'
;MNGERDIWCAVEAYMLKPPSGVDARLAQLEVPSYACILETIQAMGDAGACVTSIEARLTSNGAPGGLFVSPERKQRISSVTRQLREFTFNTREVAPRESADIESFLSALSDTASLQKFGFGLVDDGFFVNVGRVIASRARPRLRNVYVATASLHLSTLAAALEQLPESMDCIGLRNIRLLSGSWEHALDLLAQKAPRVCLLRNPSGAECEELSEQELDDIFGREDRNNSTDAETYIRRDPSSKKYNPFRYRRDLAEIARQIQAEAAAQLAEEEE
;
A
#
# COMPACT_ATOMS: atom_id res chain seq x y z
N MET A 1 21.85 37.57 16.38
CA MET A 1 20.65 38.15 15.76
C MET A 1 19.96 37.07 14.95
N ASN A 2 19.09 36.31 15.59
CA ASN A 2 18.25 35.24 15.01
C ASN A 2 17.09 35.08 16.00
N GLY A 3 15.83 35.20 15.59
CA GLY A 3 14.75 34.95 16.55
C GLY A 3 13.32 35.14 16.08
N GLU A 4 13.01 36.16 15.29
CA GLU A 4 11.62 36.41 14.89
C GLU A 4 11.41 35.95 13.45
N ARG A 5 11.22 34.64 13.28
CA ARG A 5 10.48 34.15 12.11
C ARG A 5 9.10 34.76 12.17
N ASP A 6 8.81 35.57 11.17
CA ASP A 6 7.60 36.36 11.04
C ASP A 6 6.35 35.49 11.26
N ILE A 7 5.74 35.66 12.45
CA ILE A 7 4.53 34.96 12.86
C ILE A 7 3.41 35.25 11.86
N TRP A 8 3.45 36.42 11.20
CA TRP A 8 2.48 36.80 10.19
C TRP A 8 2.63 35.98 8.92
N CYS A 9 3.83 35.62 8.47
CA CYS A 9 3.99 34.68 7.35
C CYS A 9 3.40 33.30 7.66
N ALA A 10 3.54 32.82 8.90
CA ALA A 10 2.96 31.53 9.31
C ALA A 10 1.43 31.60 9.43
N VAL A 11 0.90 32.71 9.97
CA VAL A 11 -0.54 32.96 10.10
C VAL A 11 -1.18 33.19 8.72
N GLU A 12 -0.55 33.94 7.83
CA GLU A 12 -1.03 34.20 6.47
C GLU A 12 -1.03 32.92 5.63
N ALA A 13 0.00 32.08 5.76
CA ALA A 13 0.01 30.73 5.18
C ALA A 13 -1.05 29.80 5.79
N TYR A 14 -1.57 30.10 6.99
CA TYR A 14 -2.67 29.36 7.61
C TYR A 14 -4.04 29.92 7.19
N MET A 15 -4.19 31.24 7.10
CA MET A 15 -5.42 31.93 6.70
C MET A 15 -5.73 31.80 5.21
N LEU A 16 -4.71 31.66 4.37
CA LEU A 16 -4.86 31.44 2.93
C LEU A 16 -5.02 29.97 2.55
N LYS A 17 -4.96 29.05 3.51
CA LYS A 17 -5.28 27.65 3.22
C LYS A 17 -6.79 27.55 2.99
N PRO A 18 -7.22 26.97 1.86
CA PRO A 18 -8.62 26.66 1.68
C PRO A 18 -9.09 25.81 2.87
N PRO A 19 -10.29 26.08 3.42
CA PRO A 19 -10.80 25.35 4.57
C PRO A 19 -10.76 23.84 4.26
N SER A 20 -10.15 23.09 5.16
CA SER A 20 -10.14 21.63 5.07
C SER A 20 -11.54 21.08 5.29
N GLY A 21 -11.77 19.81 4.94
CA GLY A 21 -13.03 19.13 5.29
C GLY A 21 -13.29 19.11 6.81
N VAL A 22 -12.23 19.17 7.62
CA VAL A 22 -12.33 19.31 9.08
C VAL A 22 -12.84 20.69 9.46
N ASP A 23 -12.31 21.75 8.85
CA ASP A 23 -12.73 23.13 9.10
C ASP A 23 -14.20 23.35 8.66
N ALA A 24 -14.57 22.80 7.50
CA ALA A 24 -15.95 22.81 7.01
C ALA A 24 -16.89 22.11 8.01
N ARG A 25 -16.53 20.92 8.50
CA ARG A 25 -17.36 20.18 9.47
C ARG A 25 -17.47 20.91 10.81
N LEU A 26 -16.38 21.45 11.34
CA LEU A 26 -16.39 22.26 12.57
C LEU A 26 -17.29 23.50 12.43
N ALA A 27 -17.29 24.10 11.23
CA ALA A 27 -18.17 25.21 10.88
C ALA A 27 -19.59 24.78 10.45
N GLN A 28 -19.94 23.48 10.55
CA GLN A 28 -21.21 22.91 10.11
C GLN A 28 -21.56 23.20 8.64
N LEU A 29 -20.53 23.40 7.81
CA LEU A 29 -20.65 23.52 6.37
C LEU A 29 -20.83 22.14 5.75
N GLU A 30 -21.58 22.10 4.65
CA GLU A 30 -21.75 20.90 3.86
C GLU A 30 -20.40 20.46 3.28
N VAL A 31 -19.99 19.22 3.57
CA VAL A 31 -18.74 18.67 3.05
C VAL A 31 -19.01 18.16 1.63
N PRO A 32 -18.24 18.61 0.62
CA PRO A 32 -18.47 18.18 -0.76
C PRO A 32 -18.27 16.67 -0.89
N SER A 33 -19.16 16.02 -1.64
CA SER A 33 -19.02 14.62 -2.01
C SER A 33 -17.72 14.35 -2.76
N TYR A 34 -17.16 13.14 -2.63
CA TYR A 34 -16.00 12.73 -3.43
C TYR A 34 -16.31 12.63 -4.92
N ALA A 35 -17.59 12.72 -5.32
CA ALA A 35 -18.00 12.88 -6.72
C ALA A 35 -17.32 14.09 -7.40
N CYS A 36 -16.97 15.13 -6.65
CA CYS A 36 -16.28 16.31 -7.17
C CYS A 36 -14.95 15.99 -7.85
N ILE A 37 -14.27 14.89 -7.44
CA ILE A 37 -13.03 14.43 -8.07
C ILE A 37 -13.30 13.99 -9.51
N LEU A 38 -14.36 13.20 -9.69
CA LEU A 38 -14.76 12.70 -11.00
C LEU A 38 -15.28 13.82 -11.89
N GLU A 39 -16.07 14.74 -11.33
CA GLU A 39 -16.57 15.93 -12.02
C GLU A 39 -15.42 16.83 -12.48
N THR A 40 -14.41 17.03 -11.63
CA THR A 40 -13.21 17.81 -11.98
C THR A 40 -12.45 17.18 -13.14
N ILE A 41 -12.22 15.87 -13.09
CA ILE A 41 -11.54 15.14 -14.17
C ILE A 41 -12.35 15.23 -15.46
N GLN A 42 -13.67 15.09 -15.38
CA GLN A 42 -14.53 15.20 -16.57
C GLN A 42 -14.49 16.62 -17.15
N ALA A 43 -14.62 17.65 -16.31
CA ALA A 43 -14.55 19.05 -16.74
C ALA A 43 -13.21 19.39 -17.41
N MET A 44 -12.09 18.84 -16.91
CA MET A 44 -10.79 18.93 -17.58
C MET A 44 -10.83 18.31 -18.98
N GLY A 45 -11.43 17.13 -19.11
CA GLY A 45 -11.62 16.47 -20.39
C GLY A 45 -12.47 17.27 -21.38
N ASP A 46 -13.59 17.82 -20.90
CA ASP A 46 -14.52 18.62 -21.70
C ASP A 46 -13.85 19.94 -22.16
N ALA A 47 -12.92 20.48 -21.37
CA ALA A 47 -12.08 21.62 -21.74
C ALA A 47 -10.92 21.26 -22.71
N GLY A 48 -10.79 20.01 -23.12
CA GLY A 48 -9.72 19.53 -24.00
C GLY A 48 -8.38 19.35 -23.31
N ALA A 49 -8.33 19.36 -21.97
CA ALA A 49 -7.10 19.14 -21.23
C ALA A 49 -6.69 17.66 -21.25
N CYS A 50 -5.38 17.42 -21.21
CA CYS A 50 -4.82 16.08 -21.10
C CYS A 50 -4.33 15.84 -19.68
N VAL A 51 -4.93 14.87 -18.98
CA VAL A 51 -4.58 14.57 -17.59
C VAL A 51 -3.44 13.56 -17.56
N THR A 52 -2.28 13.99 -17.07
CA THR A 52 -1.05 13.17 -16.98
C THR A 52 -0.71 12.73 -15.56
N SER A 53 -1.22 13.43 -14.54
CA SER A 53 -1.05 13.08 -13.14
C SER A 53 -2.31 13.43 -12.35
N ILE A 54 -2.71 12.54 -11.45
CA ILE A 54 -3.79 12.75 -10.49
C ILE A 54 -3.27 12.38 -9.11
N GLU A 55 -3.33 13.33 -8.19
CA GLU A 55 -3.12 13.09 -6.77
C GLU A 55 -4.35 13.58 -5.99
N ALA A 56 -5.04 12.65 -5.36
CA ALA A 56 -6.19 12.93 -4.51
C ALA A 56 -5.85 12.58 -3.06
N ARG A 57 -6.01 13.56 -2.16
CA ARG A 57 -5.79 13.41 -0.72
C ARG A 57 -7.03 13.86 0.05
N LEU A 58 -7.76 12.90 0.60
CA LEU A 58 -9.02 13.13 1.29
C LEU A 58 -8.78 13.09 2.81
N THR A 59 -9.05 14.22 3.45
CA THR A 59 -8.73 14.45 4.87
C THR A 59 -9.97 14.52 5.77
N SER A 60 -11.18 14.48 5.19
CA SER A 60 -12.43 14.61 5.92
C SER A 60 -12.79 13.35 6.71
N ASN A 61 -13.22 13.56 7.96
CA ASN A 61 -13.86 12.54 8.77
C ASN A 61 -15.33 12.45 8.35
N GLY A 62 -15.79 11.27 7.94
CA GLY A 62 -17.09 11.04 7.32
C GLY A 62 -16.96 10.95 5.82
N ALA A 63 -16.91 9.71 5.31
CA ALA A 63 -16.88 9.45 3.89
C ALA A 63 -18.16 9.96 3.20
N PRO A 64 -18.10 11.06 2.44
CA PRO A 64 -19.27 11.71 1.85
C PRO A 64 -19.74 11.00 0.57
N GLY A 65 -19.40 9.70 0.41
CA GLY A 65 -19.77 8.87 -0.73
C GLY A 65 -19.36 9.44 -2.09
N GLY A 66 -19.98 8.90 -3.15
CA GLY A 66 -19.90 9.47 -4.50
C GLY A 66 -18.70 9.01 -5.34
N LEU A 67 -17.90 8.06 -4.84
CA LEU A 67 -16.83 7.43 -5.62
C LEU A 67 -17.34 6.40 -6.63
N PHE A 68 -18.63 6.03 -6.57
CA PHE A 68 -19.21 5.12 -7.54
C PHE A 68 -19.03 5.61 -8.99
N VAL A 69 -18.48 4.73 -9.82
CA VAL A 69 -18.26 4.98 -11.24
C VAL A 69 -19.19 4.08 -12.06
N SER A 70 -20.21 4.67 -12.69
CA SER A 70 -21.06 3.95 -13.64
C SER A 70 -20.27 3.56 -14.90
N PRO A 71 -20.71 2.55 -15.68
CA PRO A 71 -20.05 2.18 -16.94
C PRO A 71 -19.87 3.36 -17.92
N GLU A 72 -20.88 4.22 -18.05
CA GLU A 72 -20.85 5.40 -18.90
C GLU A 72 -19.81 6.41 -18.40
N ARG A 73 -19.78 6.64 -17.09
CA ARG A 73 -18.81 7.53 -16.45
C ARG A 73 -17.39 6.97 -16.59
N LYS A 74 -17.21 5.66 -16.44
CA LYS A 74 -15.93 4.97 -16.65
C LYS A 74 -15.40 5.22 -18.06
N GLN A 75 -16.23 5.06 -19.09
CA GLN A 75 -15.80 5.28 -20.47
C GLN A 75 -15.34 6.71 -20.73
N ARG A 76 -16.05 7.71 -20.17
CA ARG A 76 -15.64 9.12 -20.26
C ARG A 76 -14.32 9.36 -19.56
N ILE A 77 -14.18 8.91 -18.31
CA ILE A 77 -12.96 9.03 -17.52
C ILE A 77 -11.77 8.40 -18.26
N SER A 78 -11.92 7.18 -18.77
CA SER A 78 -10.85 6.47 -19.49
C SER A 78 -10.36 7.24 -20.72
N SER A 79 -11.24 8.00 -21.39
CA SER A 79 -10.83 8.88 -22.50
C SER A 79 -9.90 10.00 -22.00
N VAL A 80 -10.28 10.65 -20.90
CA VAL A 80 -9.52 11.76 -20.30
C VAL A 80 -8.20 11.29 -19.70
N THR A 81 -8.18 10.10 -19.08
CA THR A 81 -7.02 9.53 -18.39
C THR A 81 -6.16 8.62 -19.28
N ARG A 82 -6.40 8.58 -20.59
CA ARG A 82 -5.62 7.75 -21.53
C ARG A 82 -4.11 8.02 -21.50
N GLN A 83 -3.70 9.23 -21.14
CA GLN A 83 -2.29 9.62 -20.99
C GLN A 83 -1.82 9.73 -19.54
N LEU A 84 -2.64 9.31 -18.58
CA LEU A 84 -2.31 9.33 -17.16
C LEU A 84 -1.06 8.48 -16.90
N ARG A 85 -0.06 9.09 -16.29
CA ARG A 85 1.22 8.47 -15.92
C ARG A 85 1.31 8.24 -14.43
N GLU A 86 0.71 9.12 -13.62
CA GLU A 86 0.75 9.01 -12.17
C GLU A 86 -0.65 9.08 -11.60
N PHE A 87 -0.98 8.11 -10.75
CA PHE A 87 -2.22 8.12 -9.99
C PHE A 87 -1.91 7.83 -8.53
N THR A 88 -2.37 8.69 -7.63
CA THR A 88 -2.26 8.46 -6.19
C THR A 88 -3.57 8.86 -5.51
N PHE A 89 -4.11 7.96 -4.71
CA PHE A 89 -5.33 8.19 -3.94
C PHE A 89 -5.08 7.86 -2.46
N ASN A 90 -5.19 8.88 -1.61
CA ASN A 90 -5.10 8.73 -0.16
C ASN A 90 -6.39 9.19 0.48
N THR A 91 -6.93 8.40 1.41
CA THR A 91 -8.11 8.76 2.20
C THR A 91 -7.89 8.39 3.66
N ARG A 92 -8.51 9.12 4.58
CA ARG A 92 -8.41 8.83 6.01
C ARG A 92 -9.37 7.77 6.47
N GLU A 93 -10.64 7.91 6.09
CA GLU A 93 -11.73 7.04 6.53
C GLU A 93 -12.49 6.52 5.32
N VAL A 94 -12.92 5.27 5.41
CA VAL A 94 -13.75 4.59 4.40
C VAL A 94 -14.79 3.79 5.15
N ALA A 95 -16.07 4.03 4.86
CA ALA A 95 -17.09 3.15 5.42
C ALA A 95 -16.98 1.77 4.74
N PRO A 96 -17.16 0.64 5.44
CA PRO A 96 -17.03 -0.69 4.83
C PRO A 96 -17.87 -0.90 3.56
N ARG A 97 -19.02 -0.24 3.48
CA ARG A 97 -19.94 -0.24 2.33
C ARG A 97 -19.38 0.44 1.07
N GLU A 98 -18.31 1.21 1.19
CA GLU A 98 -17.70 1.99 0.10
C GLU A 98 -16.44 1.34 -0.47
N SER A 99 -16.01 0.18 0.04
CA SER A 99 -14.84 -0.53 -0.50
C SER A 99 -15.00 -0.86 -1.98
N ALA A 100 -16.17 -1.36 -2.38
CA ALA A 100 -16.48 -1.64 -3.77
C ALA A 100 -16.46 -0.37 -4.65
N ASP A 101 -16.92 0.76 -4.10
CA ASP A 101 -16.89 2.05 -4.80
C ASP A 101 -15.46 2.55 -4.97
N ILE A 102 -14.61 2.38 -3.96
CA ILE A 102 -13.18 2.71 -4.05
C ILE A 102 -12.49 1.80 -5.05
N GLU A 103 -12.72 0.49 -5.01
CA GLU A 103 -12.16 -0.44 -5.99
C GLU A 103 -12.58 -0.07 -7.41
N SER A 104 -13.85 0.27 -7.61
CA SER A 104 -14.38 0.74 -8.90
C SER A 104 -13.71 2.04 -9.34
N PHE A 105 -13.57 3.01 -8.43
CA PHE A 105 -12.92 4.29 -8.65
C PHE A 105 -11.43 4.13 -9.02
N LEU A 106 -10.67 3.39 -8.22
CA LEU A 106 -9.27 3.10 -8.46
C LEU A 106 -9.08 2.38 -9.79
N SER A 107 -9.96 1.42 -10.10
CA SER A 107 -9.94 0.70 -11.38
C SER A 107 -10.20 1.64 -12.55
N ALA A 108 -11.21 2.52 -12.47
CA ALA A 108 -11.55 3.45 -13.54
C ALA A 108 -10.42 4.44 -13.85
N LEU A 109 -9.76 4.97 -12.81
CA LEU A 109 -8.69 5.95 -12.99
C LEU A 109 -7.35 5.34 -13.38
N SER A 110 -7.07 4.12 -12.93
CA SER A 110 -5.81 3.43 -13.25
C SER A 110 -5.88 2.57 -14.53
N ASP A 111 -7.02 2.53 -15.23
CA ASP A 111 -7.21 1.75 -16.46
C ASP A 111 -6.58 2.43 -17.68
N THR A 112 -5.25 2.51 -17.68
CA THR A 112 -4.47 3.15 -18.74
C THR A 112 -3.11 2.49 -18.92
N ALA A 113 -2.72 2.24 -20.18
CA ALA A 113 -1.42 1.66 -20.51
C ALA A 113 -0.25 2.63 -20.28
N SER A 114 -0.55 3.93 -20.08
CA SER A 114 0.45 4.98 -19.86
C SER A 114 0.93 5.06 -18.40
N LEU A 115 0.27 4.35 -17.48
CA LEU A 115 0.52 4.45 -16.05
C LEU A 115 1.93 3.99 -15.69
N GLN A 116 2.66 4.83 -14.97
CA GLN A 116 4.03 4.64 -14.50
C GLN A 116 4.12 4.56 -12.97
N LYS A 117 3.19 5.21 -12.28
CA LYS A 117 3.11 5.25 -10.83
C LYS A 117 1.67 5.05 -10.36
N PHE A 118 1.49 4.11 -9.43
CA PHE A 118 0.24 3.84 -8.76
C PHE A 118 0.43 3.94 -7.25
N GLY A 119 -0.41 4.74 -6.60
CA GLY A 119 -0.41 4.97 -5.16
C GLY A 119 -1.81 4.79 -4.58
N PHE A 120 -1.93 3.99 -3.54
CA PHE A 120 -3.13 3.91 -2.72
C PHE A 120 -2.76 3.96 -1.24
N GLY A 121 -3.51 4.69 -0.43
CA GLY A 121 -3.33 4.71 1.01
C GLY A 121 -4.62 4.96 1.78
N LEU A 122 -4.85 4.14 2.80
CA LEU A 122 -5.87 4.38 3.83
C LEU A 122 -5.16 4.64 5.17
N VAL A 123 -5.58 5.67 5.91
CA VAL A 123 -4.97 6.02 7.20
C VAL A 123 -5.63 5.27 8.37
N ASP A 124 -6.86 4.79 8.22
CA ASP A 124 -7.57 4.05 9.26
C ASP A 124 -7.08 2.60 9.40
N ASP A 125 -6.56 2.26 10.58
CA ASP A 125 -5.98 0.95 10.92
C ASP A 125 -7.02 -0.19 11.06
N GLY A 126 -8.32 0.13 11.06
CA GLY A 126 -9.38 -0.86 11.27
C GLY A 126 -9.93 -1.50 9.99
N PHE A 127 -9.70 -0.90 8.82
CA PHE A 127 -10.36 -1.30 7.57
C PHE A 127 -9.35 -1.52 6.43
N PHE A 128 -9.60 -2.53 5.60
CA PHE A 128 -8.71 -2.87 4.50
C PHE A 128 -9.48 -2.90 3.18
N VAL A 129 -9.01 -2.18 2.17
CA VAL A 129 -9.54 -2.25 0.80
C VAL A 129 -8.84 -3.35 0.02
N ASN A 130 -9.57 -4.13 -0.78
CA ASN A 130 -8.97 -5.18 -1.62
C ASN A 130 -8.43 -4.60 -2.93
N VAL A 131 -7.22 -4.06 -2.88
CA VAL A 131 -6.60 -3.44 -4.06
C VAL A 131 -5.97 -4.44 -5.02
N GLY A 132 -5.87 -5.71 -4.63
CA GLY A 132 -5.22 -6.73 -5.46
C GLY A 132 -5.87 -6.82 -6.84
N ARG A 133 -7.20 -6.77 -6.90
CA ARG A 133 -7.97 -6.82 -8.16
C ARG A 133 -7.73 -5.62 -9.05
N VAL A 134 -7.52 -4.44 -8.46
CA VAL A 134 -7.23 -3.21 -9.20
C VAL A 134 -5.90 -3.36 -9.94
N ILE A 135 -4.85 -3.83 -9.23
CA ILE A 135 -3.51 -3.95 -9.79
C ILE A 135 -3.41 -5.12 -10.77
N ALA A 136 -4.05 -6.26 -10.48
CA ALA A 136 -4.04 -7.46 -11.31
C ALA A 136 -5.04 -7.45 -12.49
N SER A 137 -5.74 -6.33 -12.73
CA SER A 137 -6.81 -6.25 -13.72
C SER A 137 -6.31 -6.35 -15.18
N ARG A 138 -5.07 -5.93 -15.45
CA ARG A 138 -4.47 -5.93 -16.79
C ARG A 138 -2.96 -5.73 -16.73
N ALA A 139 -2.28 -6.17 -17.79
CA ALA A 139 -0.86 -5.86 -18.01
C ALA A 139 -0.60 -4.34 -18.02
N ARG A 140 0.41 -3.91 -17.26
CA ARG A 140 0.81 -2.51 -17.12
C ARG A 140 2.31 -2.34 -17.43
N PRO A 141 2.71 -2.42 -18.71
CA PRO A 141 4.13 -2.52 -19.10
C PRO A 141 4.98 -1.31 -18.73
N ARG A 142 4.35 -0.18 -18.35
CA ARG A 142 5.02 1.05 -17.95
C ARG A 142 5.01 1.30 -16.44
N LEU A 143 4.25 0.53 -15.66
CA LEU A 143 4.08 0.77 -14.23
C LEU A 143 5.32 0.30 -13.48
N ARG A 144 6.14 1.25 -13.02
CA ARG A 144 7.43 0.98 -12.34
C ARG A 144 7.42 1.28 -10.85
N ASN A 145 6.44 2.05 -10.40
CA ASN A 145 6.32 2.49 -9.01
C ASN A 145 4.94 2.11 -8.49
N VAL A 146 4.90 1.22 -7.51
CA VAL A 146 3.66 0.82 -6.83
C VAL A 146 3.82 1.12 -5.35
N TYR A 147 2.89 1.90 -4.80
CA TYR A 147 2.79 2.14 -3.37
C TYR A 147 1.38 1.81 -2.90
N VAL A 148 1.25 0.92 -1.93
CA VAL A 148 -0.02 0.55 -1.32
C VAL A 148 0.15 0.60 0.19
N ALA A 149 -0.73 1.35 0.86
CA ALA A 149 -0.82 1.40 2.31
C ALA A 149 -2.22 1.00 2.78
N THR A 150 -2.28 0.16 3.82
CA THR A 150 -3.52 -0.23 4.51
C THR A 150 -4.51 -0.90 3.56
N ALA A 151 -4.12 -2.08 3.07
CA ALA A 151 -4.90 -2.83 2.10
C ALA A 151 -4.88 -4.33 2.40
N SER A 152 -5.88 -5.04 1.91
CA SER A 152 -5.94 -6.50 2.00
C SER A 152 -5.76 -7.11 0.62
N LEU A 153 -5.14 -8.28 0.57
CA LEU A 153 -5.00 -9.03 -0.67
C LEU A 153 -4.86 -10.53 -0.42
N HIS A 154 -5.25 -11.32 -1.40
CA HIS A 154 -4.94 -12.74 -1.44
C HIS A 154 -3.58 -12.95 -2.12
N LEU A 155 -2.80 -13.95 -1.69
CA LEU A 155 -1.52 -14.31 -2.33
C LEU A 155 -1.67 -14.53 -3.84
N SER A 156 -2.74 -15.20 -4.28
CA SER A 156 -3.03 -15.44 -5.69
C SER A 156 -3.20 -14.15 -6.49
N THR A 157 -3.78 -13.13 -5.87
CA THR A 157 -3.99 -11.83 -6.51
C THR A 157 -2.70 -11.02 -6.54
N LEU A 158 -1.86 -11.12 -5.52
CA LEU A 158 -0.51 -10.55 -5.55
C LEU A 158 0.33 -11.20 -6.65
N ALA A 159 0.33 -12.53 -6.76
CA ALA A 159 1.04 -13.24 -7.82
C ALA A 159 0.62 -12.75 -9.21
N ALA A 160 -0.68 -12.73 -9.48
CA ALA A 160 -1.22 -12.25 -10.75
C ALA A 160 -0.89 -10.77 -11.02
N ALA A 161 -0.93 -9.91 -9.99
CA ALA A 161 -0.52 -8.52 -10.10
C ALA A 161 0.96 -8.41 -10.48
N LEU A 162 1.85 -9.11 -9.78
CA LEU A 162 3.28 -9.07 -10.03
C LEU A 162 3.61 -9.58 -11.43
N GLU A 163 3.02 -10.69 -11.88
CA GLU A 163 3.21 -11.21 -13.25
C GLU A 163 2.92 -10.18 -14.34
N GLN A 164 1.92 -9.32 -14.12
CA GLN A 164 1.49 -8.27 -15.05
C GLN A 164 2.33 -6.98 -15.01
N LEU A 165 3.22 -6.85 -14.01
CA LEU A 165 4.16 -5.75 -13.88
C LEU A 165 5.45 -6.00 -14.68
N PRO A 166 6.09 -4.96 -15.22
CA PRO A 166 7.35 -5.08 -15.94
C PRO A 166 8.43 -5.69 -15.05
N GLU A 167 9.43 -6.33 -15.67
CA GLU A 167 10.58 -6.87 -14.94
C GLU A 167 11.41 -5.78 -14.25
N SER A 168 11.49 -4.58 -14.86
CA SER A 168 12.26 -3.44 -14.33
C SER A 168 11.41 -2.57 -13.40
N MET A 169 11.13 -3.07 -12.19
CA MET A 169 10.45 -2.30 -11.15
C MET A 169 11.43 -1.35 -10.43
N ASP A 170 11.09 -0.06 -10.41
CA ASP A 170 11.87 0.93 -9.66
C ASP A 170 11.54 0.85 -8.16
N CYS A 171 10.25 0.74 -7.82
CA CYS A 171 9.79 0.74 -6.44
C CYS A 171 8.55 -0.13 -6.24
N ILE A 172 8.58 -0.97 -5.20
CA ILE A 172 7.40 -1.62 -4.62
C ILE A 172 7.36 -1.28 -3.14
N GLY A 173 6.36 -0.50 -2.75
CA GLY A 173 6.07 -0.12 -1.37
C GLY A 173 4.75 -0.71 -0.91
N LEU A 174 4.79 -1.46 0.18
CA LEU A 174 3.67 -2.18 0.78
C LEU A 174 3.71 -1.90 2.29
N ARG A 175 2.76 -1.10 2.78
CA ARG A 175 2.62 -0.74 4.19
C ARG A 175 1.28 -1.22 4.72
N ASN A 176 1.25 -1.77 5.94
CA ASN A 176 0.02 -2.23 6.58
C ASN A 176 -0.81 -3.15 5.65
N ILE A 177 -0.14 -4.14 5.06
CA ILE A 177 -0.80 -5.09 4.15
C ILE A 177 -1.26 -6.30 4.93
N ARG A 178 -2.55 -6.63 4.83
CA ARG A 178 -3.10 -7.87 5.39
C ARG A 178 -3.21 -8.96 4.32
N LEU A 179 -2.50 -10.07 4.53
CA LEU A 179 -2.63 -11.24 3.68
C LEU A 179 -3.85 -12.06 4.09
N LEU A 180 -4.85 -12.15 3.22
CA LEU A 180 -6.11 -12.86 3.50
C LEU A 180 -6.01 -14.37 3.28
N SER A 181 -5.03 -14.83 2.50
CA SER A 181 -4.81 -16.25 2.22
C SER A 181 -3.40 -16.47 1.68
N GLY A 182 -2.83 -17.66 1.96
CA GLY A 182 -1.46 -17.99 1.60
C GLY A 182 -0.49 -17.67 2.73
N SER A 183 0.80 -17.61 2.41
CA SER A 183 1.87 -17.34 3.36
C SER A 183 2.66 -16.08 3.00
N TRP A 184 3.15 -15.39 4.03
CA TRP A 184 4.12 -14.32 3.84
C TRP A 184 5.45 -14.85 3.31
N GLU A 185 5.83 -16.09 3.66
CA GLU A 185 6.98 -16.76 3.06
C GLU A 185 6.90 -16.74 1.52
N HIS A 186 5.80 -17.22 0.95
CA HIS A 186 5.61 -17.24 -0.51
C HIS A 186 5.44 -15.83 -1.10
N ALA A 187 4.78 -14.91 -0.38
CA ALA A 187 4.66 -13.53 -0.82
C ALA A 187 6.04 -12.87 -0.99
N LEU A 188 6.98 -13.12 -0.06
CA LEU A 188 8.35 -12.63 -0.16
C LEU A 188 9.08 -13.23 -1.36
N ASP A 189 8.92 -14.52 -1.66
CA ASP A 189 9.55 -15.13 -2.84
C ASP A 189 9.05 -14.47 -4.14
N LEU A 190 7.73 -14.24 -4.25
CA LEU A 190 7.13 -13.59 -5.42
C LEU A 190 7.66 -12.16 -5.60
N LEU A 191 7.77 -11.41 -4.51
CA LEU A 191 8.37 -10.07 -4.54
C LEU A 191 9.86 -10.13 -4.90
N ALA A 192 10.60 -11.13 -4.39
CA ALA A 192 12.01 -11.34 -4.69
C ALA A 192 12.27 -11.77 -6.14
N GLN A 193 11.29 -12.38 -6.81
CA GLN A 193 11.36 -12.64 -8.25
C GLN A 193 11.32 -11.35 -9.08
N LYS A 194 10.63 -10.31 -8.59
CA LYS A 194 10.60 -9.00 -9.25
C LYS A 194 11.83 -8.16 -8.99
N ALA A 195 12.58 -8.43 -7.92
CA ALA A 195 13.84 -7.77 -7.57
C ALA A 195 13.80 -6.24 -7.78
N PRO A 196 12.80 -5.52 -7.21
CA PRO A 196 12.67 -4.09 -7.42
C PRO A 196 13.90 -3.36 -6.87
N ARG A 197 14.27 -2.24 -7.51
CA ARG A 197 15.41 -1.44 -7.05
C ARG A 197 15.21 -0.91 -5.62
N VAL A 198 13.98 -0.51 -5.30
CA VAL A 198 13.55 -0.11 -3.96
C VAL A 198 12.39 -1.02 -3.53
N CYS A 199 12.51 -1.60 -2.35
CA CYS A 199 11.45 -2.35 -1.70
C CYS A 199 11.21 -1.75 -0.33
N LEU A 200 9.95 -1.42 -0.03
CA LEU A 200 9.50 -0.95 1.27
C LEU A 200 8.41 -1.89 1.78
N LEU A 201 8.67 -2.62 2.86
CA LEU A 201 7.71 -3.52 3.50
C LEU A 201 7.57 -3.17 4.97
N ARG A 202 6.40 -2.68 5.39
CA ARG A 202 6.17 -2.23 6.77
C ARG A 202 4.84 -2.75 7.30
N ASN A 203 4.85 -3.22 8.54
CA ASN A 203 3.68 -3.67 9.31
C ASN A 203 2.75 -4.64 8.56
N PRO A 204 3.26 -5.72 7.94
CA PRO A 204 2.37 -6.75 7.38
C PRO A 204 1.58 -7.47 8.48
N SER A 205 0.40 -7.99 8.12
CA SER A 205 -0.47 -8.78 9.02
C SER A 205 -1.12 -9.96 8.29
N GLY A 206 -1.81 -10.83 9.03
CA GLY A 206 -2.40 -12.07 8.52
C GLY A 206 -1.37 -13.20 8.31
N ALA A 207 -1.88 -14.42 8.10
CA ALA A 207 -1.09 -15.65 7.97
C ALA A 207 -0.08 -15.80 9.12
N GLU A 208 1.19 -16.14 8.82
CA GLU A 208 2.21 -16.38 9.85
C GLU A 208 2.51 -15.15 10.72
N CYS A 209 2.16 -13.94 10.28
CA CYS A 209 2.38 -12.75 11.09
C CYS A 209 1.53 -12.72 12.38
N GLU A 210 0.40 -13.44 12.41
CA GLU A 210 -0.46 -13.53 13.60
C GLU A 210 0.12 -14.44 14.70
N GLU A 211 1.10 -15.27 14.35
CA GLU A 211 1.77 -16.20 15.27
C GLU A 211 3.07 -15.64 15.84
N LEU A 212 3.57 -14.54 15.26
CA LEU A 212 4.81 -13.90 15.65
C LEU A 212 4.58 -12.83 16.72
N SER A 213 5.52 -12.70 17.65
CA SER A 213 5.55 -11.56 18.56
C SER A 213 5.91 -10.26 17.83
N GLU A 214 5.55 -9.11 18.41
CA GLU A 214 5.89 -7.78 17.86
C GLU A 214 7.39 -7.62 17.62
N GLN A 215 8.23 -8.14 18.51
CA GLN A 215 9.69 -8.12 18.35
C GLN A 215 10.15 -8.93 17.14
N GLU A 216 9.53 -10.08 16.87
CA GLU A 216 9.89 -10.91 15.72
C GLU A 216 9.42 -10.28 14.41
N LEU A 217 8.25 -9.63 14.41
CA LEU A 217 7.78 -8.84 13.28
C LEU A 217 8.72 -7.67 13.00
N ASP A 218 9.15 -6.95 14.03
CA ASP A 218 10.13 -5.86 13.94
C ASP A 218 11.47 -6.32 13.36
N ASP A 219 11.94 -7.50 13.74
CA ASP A 219 13.19 -8.06 13.21
C ASP A 219 13.08 -8.38 11.71
N ILE A 220 11.92 -8.88 11.25
CA ILE A 220 11.72 -9.27 9.85
C ILE A 220 11.41 -8.04 8.96
N PHE A 221 10.51 -7.18 9.42
CA PHE A 221 9.90 -6.10 8.63
C PHE A 221 10.27 -4.69 9.09
N GLY A 222 11.04 -4.57 10.16
CA GLY A 222 11.49 -3.29 10.72
C GLY A 222 10.39 -2.50 11.42
N ARG A 223 10.82 -1.45 12.13
CA ARG A 223 9.94 -0.42 12.68
C ARG A 223 9.72 0.70 11.68
N GLU A 224 8.60 1.40 11.80
CA GLU A 224 8.29 2.59 10.98
C GLU A 224 9.39 3.67 11.07
N ASP A 225 10.08 3.77 12.20
CA ASP A 225 11.01 4.86 12.51
C ASP A 225 12.45 4.60 12.03
N ARG A 226 12.72 3.42 11.46
CA ARG A 226 14.08 3.01 11.08
C ARG A 226 14.24 3.06 9.56
N ASN A 227 15.15 3.93 9.10
CA ASN A 227 15.59 4.01 7.70
C ASN A 227 16.51 2.84 7.27
N ASN A 228 16.66 1.82 8.11
CA ASN A 228 17.51 0.67 7.79
C ASN A 228 16.72 -0.36 7.01
N SER A 229 17.41 -1.02 6.06
CA SER A 229 16.85 -2.16 5.36
C SER A 229 16.55 -3.31 6.31
N THR A 230 15.42 -3.97 6.09
CA THR A 230 14.93 -5.06 6.95
C THR A 230 15.28 -6.43 6.36
N ASP A 231 15.27 -7.50 7.14
CA ASP A 231 15.62 -8.84 6.63
C ASP A 231 14.76 -9.21 5.41
N ALA A 232 13.46 -8.89 5.42
CA ALA A 232 12.55 -9.10 4.29
C ALA A 232 12.89 -8.23 3.06
N GLU A 233 13.12 -6.93 3.25
CA GLU A 233 13.47 -6.03 2.13
C GLU A 233 14.80 -6.40 1.49
N THR A 234 15.76 -6.79 2.32
CA THR A 234 17.09 -7.14 1.86
C THR A 234 17.09 -8.46 1.09
N TYR A 235 16.29 -9.44 1.55
CA TYR A 235 16.00 -10.67 0.81
C TYR A 235 15.38 -10.37 -0.57
N ILE A 236 14.35 -9.51 -0.63
CA ILE A 236 13.66 -9.18 -1.89
C ILE A 236 14.58 -8.49 -2.89
N ARG A 237 15.40 -7.55 -2.44
CA ARG A 237 16.35 -6.83 -3.32
C ARG A 237 17.54 -7.70 -3.73
N ARG A 238 17.67 -8.91 -3.19
CA ARG A 238 18.79 -9.82 -3.39
C ARG A 238 20.13 -9.13 -3.12
N ASP A 239 20.19 -8.33 -2.07
CA ASP A 239 21.40 -7.59 -1.75
C ASP A 239 22.55 -8.58 -1.49
N PRO A 240 23.67 -8.48 -2.22
CA PRO A 240 24.83 -9.37 -2.05
C PRO A 240 25.41 -9.38 -0.64
N SER A 241 25.19 -8.30 0.13
CA SER A 241 25.70 -8.13 1.49
C SER A 241 24.81 -8.75 2.58
N SER A 242 23.67 -9.33 2.20
CA SER A 242 22.65 -9.78 3.15
C SER A 242 22.40 -11.28 3.15
N LYS A 243 21.70 -11.76 4.20
CA LYS A 243 21.24 -13.15 4.30
C LYS A 243 20.45 -13.51 3.03
N LYS A 244 20.93 -14.50 2.28
CA LYS A 244 20.28 -14.99 1.05
C LYS A 244 18.98 -15.78 1.29
N TYR A 245 18.51 -15.84 2.52
CA TYR A 245 17.45 -16.73 2.94
C TYR A 245 16.17 -15.96 3.21
N ASN A 246 15.05 -16.61 2.88
CA ASN A 246 13.73 -16.11 3.24
C ASN A 246 13.62 -16.10 4.79
N PRO A 247 13.29 -14.96 5.42
CA PRO A 247 13.32 -14.82 6.89
C PRO A 247 12.35 -15.76 7.61
N PHE A 248 11.23 -16.13 6.98
CA PHE A 248 10.29 -17.09 7.56
C PHE A 248 10.85 -18.51 7.57
N ARG A 249 11.50 -18.95 6.47
CA ARG A 249 12.18 -20.26 6.42
C ARG A 249 13.29 -20.35 7.44
N TYR A 250 14.16 -19.34 7.46
CA TYR A 250 15.29 -19.32 8.37
C TYR A 250 14.87 -19.49 9.84
N ARG A 251 13.78 -18.82 10.26
CA ARG A 251 13.23 -18.96 11.61
C ARG A 251 12.61 -20.33 11.85
N ARG A 252 11.87 -20.89 10.88
CA ARG A 252 11.31 -22.23 10.97
C ARG A 252 12.41 -23.28 11.17
N ASP A 253 13.46 -23.21 10.38
CA ASP A 253 14.60 -24.12 10.44
C ASP A 253 15.29 -24.03 11.81
N LEU A 254 15.48 -22.81 12.35
CA LEU A 254 16.03 -22.62 13.70
C LEU A 254 15.15 -23.21 14.80
N ALA A 255 13.84 -23.05 14.71
CA ALA A 255 12.90 -23.60 15.68
C ALA A 255 12.90 -25.14 15.65
N GLU A 256 13.05 -25.75 14.47
CA GLU A 256 13.18 -27.19 14.32
C GLU A 256 14.47 -27.72 14.93
N ILE A 257 15.61 -27.07 14.65
CA ILE A 257 16.91 -27.41 15.25
C ILE A 257 16.84 -27.30 16.78
N ALA A 258 16.24 -26.24 17.32
CA ALA A 258 16.11 -26.05 18.77
C ALA A 258 15.27 -27.17 19.42
N ARG A 259 14.17 -27.60 18.77
CA ARG A 259 13.36 -28.73 19.25
C ARG A 259 14.14 -30.04 19.23
N GLN A 260 14.93 -30.27 18.19
CA GLN A 260 15.75 -31.47 18.10
C GLN A 260 16.79 -31.52 19.24
N ILE A 261 17.50 -30.42 19.50
CA ILE A 261 18.46 -30.32 20.61
C ILE A 261 17.78 -30.58 21.95
N GLN A 262 16.58 -30.03 22.17
CA GLN A 262 15.82 -30.26 23.40
C GLN A 262 15.38 -31.72 23.56
N ALA A 263 14.94 -32.36 22.48
CA ALA A 263 14.56 -33.77 22.48
C ALA A 263 15.77 -34.68 22.77
N GLU A 264 16.93 -34.40 22.18
CA GLU A 264 18.18 -35.12 22.44
C GLU A 264 18.64 -34.95 23.89
N ALA A 265 18.58 -33.74 24.44
CA ALA A 265 18.93 -33.48 25.84
C ALA A 265 17.97 -34.20 26.82
N ALA A 266 16.67 -34.24 26.51
CA ALA A 266 15.70 -34.95 27.34
C ALA A 266 15.89 -36.48 27.30
N ALA A 267 16.26 -37.03 26.14
CA ALA A 267 16.56 -38.46 26.01
C ALA A 267 17.81 -38.86 26.81
N GLN A 268 18.87 -38.04 26.77
CA GLN A 268 20.09 -38.28 27.55
C GLN A 268 19.83 -38.27 29.06
N LEU A 269 19.02 -37.34 29.55
CA LEU A 269 18.65 -37.30 30.97
C LEU A 269 17.82 -38.51 31.40
N ALA A 270 16.95 -39.03 30.53
CA ALA A 270 16.16 -40.22 30.83
C ALA A 270 17.02 -41.50 30.89
N GLU A 271 18.08 -41.59 30.08
CA GLU A 271 19.04 -42.70 30.13
C GLU A 271 19.98 -42.65 31.35
N GLU A 272 20.22 -41.46 31.93
CA GLU A 272 21.01 -41.32 33.16
C GLU A 272 20.22 -41.63 34.45
N GLU A 273 18.87 -41.64 34.38
CA GLU A 273 17.99 -41.94 35.51
C GLU A 273 17.55 -43.43 35.59
N GLU A 274 17.91 -44.26 34.60
CA GLU A 274 17.65 -45.71 34.54
C GLU A 274 18.85 -46.56 35.02
#